data_AF-Q4RIE0-F1
#
_entry.id   AF-Q4RIE0-F1
#
_cell.length_a   1.000
_cell.length_b   1.000
_cell.length_c   1.000
_cell.angle_alpha   90.00
_cell.angle_beta   90.00
_cell.angle_gamma   90.00
#
_symmetry.space_group_name_H-M   'P 1'
#
loop_
_entity.id
_entity.type
_entity.pdbx_description
1 polymer ?
#
loop_
_entity_poly.entity_id
_entity_poly.type
_entity_poly.pdbx_seq_one_letter_code
_entity_poly.pdbx_strand_id
1 'polypeptide(L)' 'GFSELCRCFNIDVKNPRIFSAPNDTLFGFSVLQHEAHGEKLLLVGAPWDGPPNNRKGDVYKCIVGKERNSTCSKTNLG' A
#
# COMPACT_ATOMS: atom_id res chain seq x y z
N GLY A 1 14.94 27.41 19.18
CA GLY A 1 14.63 25.97 19.04
C GLY A 1 13.97 25.75 17.70
N PHE A 2 14.60 24.97 16.80
CA PHE A 2 14.21 24.78 15.40
C PHE A 2 13.01 23.82 15.19
N SER A 3 11.95 23.93 16.00
CA SER A 3 10.85 22.93 15.97
C SER A 3 9.78 23.18 14.90
N GLU A 4 9.89 24.24 14.07
CA GLU A 4 8.84 24.65 13.14
C GLU A 4 9.15 24.43 11.64
N LEU A 5 10.36 24.00 11.28
CA LEU A 5 10.78 23.90 9.87
C LEU A 5 10.29 22.64 9.13
N CYS A 6 9.61 21.70 9.81
CA CYS A 6 9.19 20.43 9.23
C CYS A 6 7.66 20.26 9.18
N ARG A 7 6.94 21.33 8.80
CA ARG A 7 5.51 21.24 8.47
C ARG A 7 5.36 20.87 6.99
N CYS A 8 4.54 19.86 6.71
CA CYS A 8 4.12 19.57 5.33
C CYS A 8 3.38 20.79 4.76
N PHE A 9 3.79 21.25 3.58
CA PHE A 9 3.24 22.46 2.96
C PHE A 9 2.05 22.17 2.05
N ASN A 10 1.94 20.95 1.52
CA ASN A 10 0.90 20.56 0.56
C ASN A 10 0.50 19.07 0.63
N ILE A 11 0.91 18.36 1.68
CA ILE A 11 0.52 16.95 1.93
C ILE A 11 -0.36 16.93 3.18
N ASP A 12 -1.56 16.35 3.06
CA ASP A 12 -2.46 16.18 4.22
C ASP A 12 -1.95 15.05 5.12
N VAL A 13 -1.22 15.44 6.16
CA VAL A 13 -0.77 14.52 7.22
C VAL A 13 -1.83 14.22 8.27
N LYS A 14 -2.96 14.95 8.29
CA LYS A 14 -4.03 14.76 9.27
C LYS A 14 -5.01 13.67 8.85
N ASN A 15 -5.23 13.52 7.54
CA ASN A 15 -6.14 12.52 6.98
C ASN A 15 -5.44 11.58 5.99
N PRO A 16 -4.40 10.83 6.40
CA PRO A 16 -3.78 9.85 5.51
C PRO A 16 -4.75 8.70 5.23
N ARG A 17 -4.56 8.05 4.08
CA ARG A 17 -5.19 6.76 3.79
C ARG A 17 -4.20 5.65 4.11
N ILE A 18 -4.60 4.73 4.97
CA ILE A 18 -3.74 3.64 5.45
C ILE A 18 -4.17 2.34 4.81
N PHE A 19 -3.24 1.70 4.10
CA PHE A 19 -3.40 0.37 3.54
C PHE A 19 -2.55 -0.60 4.37
N SER A 20 -3.11 -1.75 4.69
CA SER A 20 -2.46 -2.78 5.50
C SER A 20 -2.79 -4.16 4.96
N ALA A 21 -1.89 -5.11 5.17
CA ALA A 21 -2.07 -6.52 4.87
C ALA A 21 -1.72 -7.36 6.11
N PRO A 22 -1.90 -8.69 6.08
CA PRO A 22 -1.52 -9.56 7.18
C PRO A 22 -0.07 -9.36 7.63
N ASN A 23 0.17 -9.54 8.92
CA ASN A 23 1.52 -9.50 9.50
C ASN A 23 2.45 -10.52 8.82
N ASP A 24 3.75 -10.28 8.92
CA ASP A 24 4.81 -11.16 8.40
C ASP A 24 4.83 -11.36 6.87
N THR A 25 4.20 -10.46 6.11
CA THR A 25 4.22 -10.50 4.63
C THR A 25 5.24 -9.56 4.00
N LEU A 26 5.85 -8.68 4.80
CA LEU A 26 6.65 -7.53 4.33
C LEU A 26 5.86 -6.61 3.36
N PHE A 27 4.55 -6.49 3.56
CA PHE A 27 3.72 -5.58 2.78
C PHE A 27 4.24 -4.14 2.86
N GLY A 28 4.35 -3.48 1.71
CA GLY A 28 4.91 -2.14 1.61
C GLY A 28 6.40 -2.11 1.28
N PHE A 29 7.03 -3.28 1.06
CA PHE A 29 8.44 -3.36 0.63
C PHE A 29 8.70 -2.61 -0.68
N SER A 30 7.75 -2.64 -1.61
CA SER A 30 7.73 -1.81 -2.80
C SER A 30 6.33 -1.27 -3.05
N VAL A 31 6.22 -0.04 -3.58
CA VAL A 31 4.95 0.64 -3.83
C VAL A 31 4.99 1.32 -5.20
N LEU A 32 3.89 1.21 -5.96
CA LEU A 32 3.70 1.88 -7.24
C LEU A 32 2.29 2.47 -7.32
N GLN A 33 2.18 3.75 -7.69
CA GLN A 33 0.91 4.34 -8.09
C GLN A 33 0.62 3.98 -9.54
N HIS A 34 -0.58 3.50 -9.82
CA HIS A 34 -0.99 3.04 -11.14
C HIS A 34 -2.39 3.54 -11.48
N GLU A 35 -2.63 3.83 -12.75
CA GLU A 35 -3.94 4.15 -13.28
C GLU A 35 -4.22 3.23 -14.48
N ALA A 36 -5.32 2.48 -14.42
CA ALA A 36 -5.74 1.60 -15.50
C ALA A 36 -7.25 1.66 -15.64
N HIS A 37 -7.74 1.81 -16.88
CA HIS A 37 -9.18 1.87 -17.19
C HIS A 37 -9.94 2.93 -16.37
N GLY A 38 -9.28 4.04 -16.02
CA GLY A 38 -9.85 5.12 -15.19
C GLY A 38 -9.88 4.83 -13.68
N GLU A 39 -9.38 3.68 -13.24
CA GLU A 39 -9.25 3.32 -11.83
C GLU A 39 -7.86 3.65 -11.31
N LYS A 40 -7.79 4.40 -10.22
CA LYS A 40 -6.55 4.73 -9.52
C LYS A 40 -6.25 3.69 -8.46
N LEU A 41 -5.04 3.17 -8.49
CA LEU A 41 -4.61 2.01 -7.75
C LEU A 41 -3.26 2.29 -7.08
N LEU A 42 -3.05 1.65 -5.93
CA LEU A 42 -1.71 1.40 -5.41
C LEU A 42 -1.41 -0.08 -5.59
N LEU A 43 -0.29 -0.39 -6.26
CA LEU A 43 0.29 -1.72 -6.27
C LEU A 43 1.32 -1.79 -5.16
N VAL A 44 1.21 -2.81 -4.31
CA VAL A 44 2.06 -2.96 -3.12
C VAL A 44 2.68 -4.35 -3.10
N GLY A 45 4.00 -4.42 -3.09
CA GLY A 45 4.75 -5.67 -2.98
C GLY A 45 4.78 -6.18 -1.55
N ALA A 46 4.64 -7.50 -1.40
CA ALA A 46 4.75 -8.22 -0.14
C ALA A 46 5.58 -9.51 -0.36
N PRO A 47 6.92 -9.40 -0.40
CA PRO A 47 7.80 -10.49 -0.83
C PRO A 47 7.79 -11.71 0.10
N TRP A 48 7.24 -11.58 1.32
CA TRP A 48 7.20 -12.66 2.31
C TRP A 48 5.81 -13.31 2.44
N ASP A 49 4.87 -12.89 1.60
CA ASP A 49 3.54 -13.49 1.52
C ASP A 49 3.59 -14.94 1.03
N GLY A 50 2.70 -15.77 1.58
CA GLY A 50 2.59 -17.20 1.29
C GLY A 50 2.76 -18.08 2.52
N PRO A 51 2.56 -19.40 2.38
CA PRO A 51 2.72 -20.35 3.49
C PRO A 51 4.20 -20.39 3.97
N PRO A 52 4.46 -20.76 5.24
CA PRO A 52 5.80 -20.70 5.83
C PRO A 52 6.89 -21.46 5.05
N ASN A 53 6.51 -22.52 4.34
CA ASN A 53 7.39 -23.37 3.55
C ASN A 53 7.52 -22.94 2.07
N ASN A 54 6.75 -21.96 1.61
CA ASN A 54 6.73 -21.52 0.21
C ASN A 54 6.29 -20.05 0.09
N ARG A 55 7.11 -19.15 0.64
CA ARG A 55 6.92 -17.70 0.56
C ARG A 55 7.42 -17.15 -0.77
N LYS A 56 6.61 -17.30 -1.82
CA LYS A 56 6.91 -16.72 -3.13
C LYS A 56 6.67 -15.21 -3.19
N GLY A 57 5.93 -14.67 -2.22
CA GLY A 57 5.43 -13.31 -2.23
C GLY A 57 4.24 -13.14 -3.17
N ASP A 58 3.62 -11.97 -3.08
CA ASP A 58 2.58 -11.52 -4.01
C ASP A 58 2.63 -10.00 -4.15
N VAL A 59 1.93 -9.49 -5.15
CA VAL A 59 1.58 -8.08 -5.28
C VAL A 59 0.13 -7.89 -4.87
N TYR A 60 -0.15 -6.79 -4.20
CA TYR A 60 -1.49 -6.41 -3.77
C TYR A 60 -1.98 -5.22 -4.60
N LYS A 61 -3.24 -5.25 -5.00
CA LYS A 61 -3.96 -4.13 -5.64
C LYS A 61 -4.84 -3.44 -4.60
N CYS A 62 -4.59 -2.16 -4.37
CA CYS A 62 -5.34 -1.36 -3.40
C CYS A 62 -6.06 -0.22 -4.14
N ILE A 63 -7.39 -0.19 -4.07
CA ILE A 63 -8.20 0.79 -4.81
C ILE A 63 -8.11 2.15 -4.11
N VAL A 64 -7.77 3.20 -4.87
CA VAL A 64 -7.70 4.59 -4.40
C VAL A 64 -9.00 5.30 -4.81
N GLY A 65 -10.11 4.86 -4.23
CA GLY A 65 -11.45 5.44 -4.46
C GLY A 65 -11.81 6.56 -3.48
N LYS A 66 -13.02 7.13 -3.60
CA LYS A 66 -13.54 8.14 -2.65
C LYS A 66 -13.78 7.59 -1.24
N GLU A 67 -14.04 6.30 -1.13
CA GLU A 67 -14.27 5.63 0.15
C GLU A 67 -12.96 5.50 0.94
N ARG A 68 -13.01 5.67 2.26
CA ARG A 68 -11.85 5.46 3.14
C ARG A 68 -11.54 3.98 3.37
N ASN A 69 -12.47 3.08 3.01
CA ASN A 69 -12.25 1.65 3.09
C ASN A 69 -11.06 1.28 2.19
N SER A 70 -9.99 0.88 2.85
CA SER A 70 -8.68 0.66 2.24
C SER A 70 -8.48 -0.84 2.05
N THR A 71 -9.26 -1.40 1.12
CA THR A 71 -9.16 -2.82 0.77
C THR A 71 -8.05 -3.03 -0.25
N CYS A 72 -7.18 -3.99 0.07
CA CYS A 72 -6.16 -4.49 -0.83
C CYS A 72 -6.47 -5.95 -1.14
N SER A 73 -6.41 -6.33 -2.42
CA SER A 73 -6.60 -7.71 -2.86
C SER A 73 -5.31 -8.25 -3.48
N LYS A 74 -5.04 -9.52 -3.22
CA LYS A 74 -3.92 -10.25 -3.82
C LYS A 74 -4.07 -10.35 -5.33
N THR A 75 -2.97 -10.21 -6.06
CA THR A 75 -2.96 -10.43 -7.51
C THR A 75 -2.84 -11.89 -7.88
N ASN A 76 -2.36 -12.75 -6.98
CA ASN A 76 -2.14 -14.18 -7.21
C ASN A 76 -1.27 -14.44 -8.45
N LEU A 77 -0.13 -13.76 -8.53
CA LEU A 77 0.85 -13.91 -9.61
C LEU A 77 1.85 -15.06 -9.39
N GLY A 78 1.83 -15.70 -8.20
CA GLY A 78 2.82 -16.69 -7.74
C GLY A 78 2.39 -18.16 -7.80
#